data_AF-A0AA36H3Y2-F1
#
_entry.id   AF-A0AA36H3Y2-F1
#
_cell.length_a   1.000
_cell.length_b   1.000
_cell.length_c   1.000
_cell.angle_alpha   90.00
_cell.angle_beta   90.00
_cell.angle_gamma   90.00
#
_symmetry.space_group_name_H-M   'P 1'
#
loop_
_entity.id
_entity.type
_entity.pdbx_description
1 polymer ?
#
loop_
_entity_poly.entity_id
_entity_poly.type
_entity_poly.pdbx_seq_one_letter_code
_entity_poly.pdbx_strand_id
1 'polypeptide(L)'
;MSTRASNSPYMVVPIKVVQAQTQVVAGVNYNMNILYGDSTCRRGAIAASAVSAANCQLTPNGNRVLYNVQSYSRPWENYEQFTVTKIRDVAPGELI
;
A
#
# COMPACT_ATOMS: atom_id res chain seq x y z
N MET A 1 7.76 1.20 3.74
CA MET A 1 6.68 1.81 2.93
C MET A 1 6.29 3.15 3.53
N SER A 2 6.60 4.25 2.85
CA SER A 2 6.33 5.60 3.33
C SER A 2 4.84 5.90 3.24
N THR A 3 4.17 6.10 4.37
CA THR A 3 2.74 6.49 4.46
C THR A 3 2.46 7.91 3.94
N ARG A 4 3.41 8.57 3.25
CA ARG A 4 3.33 9.97 2.79
C ARG A 4 2.27 10.25 1.70
N ALA A 5 1.66 9.24 1.09
CA ALA A 5 0.74 9.46 -0.04
C ALA A 5 -0.68 9.91 0.36
N SER A 6 -1.08 9.72 1.63
CA SER A 6 -2.41 10.13 2.12
C SER A 6 -2.28 11.35 3.04
N ASN A 7 -3.15 12.37 2.84
CA ASN A 7 -3.29 13.53 3.74
C ASN A 7 -4.07 13.20 5.02
N SER A 8 -4.51 11.94 5.20
CA SER A 8 -5.21 11.51 6.41
C SER A 8 -4.27 11.57 7.64
N PRO A 9 -4.77 12.02 8.81
CA PRO A 9 -4.05 11.94 10.07
C PRO A 9 -3.87 10.48 10.53
N TYR A 10 -4.56 9.53 9.90
CA TYR A 10 -4.44 8.11 10.14
C TYR A 10 -3.55 7.44 9.09
N MET A 11 -2.93 6.34 9.49
CA MET A 11 -2.17 5.49 8.58
C MET A 11 -3.09 4.56 7.82
N VAL A 12 -2.68 4.16 6.62
CA VAL A 12 -3.39 3.17 5.81
C VAL A 12 -2.74 1.80 5.97
N VAL A 13 -3.56 0.76 5.98
CA VAL A 13 -3.13 -0.65 6.02
C VAL A 13 -3.61 -1.38 4.77
N PRO A 14 -2.83 -2.33 4.24
CA PRO A 14 -3.26 -3.14 3.11
C PRO A 14 -4.42 -4.05 3.55
N ILE A 15 -5.49 -4.07 2.77
CA ILE A 15 -6.63 -4.97 2.96
C ILE A 15 -6.45 -6.22 2.11
N LYS A 16 -6.17 -6.04 0.81
CA LYS A 16 -5.97 -7.15 -0.13
C LYS A 16 -5.19 -6.71 -1.38
N VAL A 17 -4.53 -7.66 -2.01
CA VAL A 17 -3.98 -7.50 -3.35
C VAL A 17 -5.09 -7.81 -4.35
N VAL A 18 -5.43 -6.85 -5.19
CA VAL A 18 -6.45 -6.97 -6.25
C VAL A 18 -5.85 -7.59 -7.51
N GLN A 19 -4.62 -7.19 -7.84
CA GLN A 19 -3.91 -7.69 -9.01
C GLN A 19 -2.41 -7.68 -8.72
N ALA A 20 -1.71 -8.67 -9.21
CA ALA A 20 -0.25 -8.71 -9.20
C ALA A 20 0.24 -9.19 -10.57
N GLN A 21 1.24 -8.52 -11.10
CA GLN A 21 1.91 -8.86 -12.35
C GLN A 21 3.41 -8.74 -12.16
N THR A 22 4.16 -9.60 -12.84
CA THR A 22 5.62 -9.60 -12.82
C THR A 22 6.13 -9.45 -14.25
N GLN A 23 7.10 -8.57 -14.44
CA GLN A 23 7.76 -8.33 -15.72
C GLN A 23 9.27 -8.43 -15.54
N VAL A 24 9.93 -9.27 -16.32
CA VAL A 24 11.39 -9.42 -16.33
C VAL A 24 11.96 -8.51 -17.41
N VAL A 25 12.87 -7.61 -17.02
CA VAL A 25 13.54 -6.61 -17.86
C VAL A 25 15.03 -6.57 -17.48
N ALA A 26 15.67 -5.39 -17.39
CA ALA A 26 16.98 -5.21 -16.75
C ALA A 26 16.92 -5.32 -15.19
N GLY A 27 16.09 -6.23 -14.69
CA GLY A 27 15.61 -6.31 -13.32
C GLY A 27 14.27 -7.05 -13.29
N VAL A 28 13.61 -7.09 -12.15
CA VAL A 28 12.24 -7.58 -12.02
C VAL A 28 11.34 -6.44 -11.59
N ASN A 29 10.31 -6.14 -12.38
CA ASN A 29 9.28 -5.18 -12.04
C ASN A 29 8.03 -5.93 -11.55
N TYR A 30 7.67 -5.72 -10.30
CA TYR A 30 6.44 -6.21 -9.69
C TYR A 30 5.41 -5.09 -9.68
N ASN A 31 4.33 -5.27 -10.43
CA ASN A 31 3.26 -4.30 -10.51
C ASN A 31 2.02 -4.84 -9.78
N MET A 32 1.63 -4.18 -8.69
CA MET A 32 0.56 -4.64 -7.80
C MET A 32 -0.52 -3.58 -7.63
N ASN A 33 -1.77 -3.93 -7.88
CA ASN A 33 -2.91 -3.14 -7.44
C ASN A 33 -3.33 -3.64 -6.06
N ILE A 34 -3.22 -2.78 -5.05
CA ILE A 34 -3.47 -3.15 -3.67
C ILE A 34 -4.53 -2.21 -3.11
N LEU A 35 -5.57 -2.80 -2.54
CA LEU A 35 -6.59 -2.08 -1.81
C LEU A 35 -6.08 -1.79 -0.41
N TYR A 36 -6.03 -0.52 -0.05
CA TYR A 36 -5.72 -0.05 1.29
C TYR A 36 -6.96 0.55 1.93
N GLY A 37 -6.99 0.57 3.26
CA GLY A 37 -7.98 1.33 4.00
C GLY A 37 -7.40 2.03 5.21
N ASP A 38 -8.14 3.02 5.69
CA ASP A 38 -7.80 3.76 6.89
C ASP A 38 -7.76 2.82 8.10
N SER A 39 -6.71 2.94 8.90
CA SER A 39 -6.56 2.22 10.16
C SER A 39 -6.85 3.13 11.36
N THR A 40 -6.96 2.53 12.53
CA THR A 40 -7.07 3.25 13.81
C THR A 40 -5.77 3.90 14.25
N CYS A 41 -4.64 3.58 13.61
CA CYS A 41 -3.32 4.12 13.95
C CYS A 41 -3.16 5.56 13.49
N ARG A 42 -2.91 6.45 14.44
CA ARG A 42 -2.55 7.84 14.14
C ARG A 42 -1.13 7.91 13.56
N ARG A 43 -0.97 8.74 12.54
CA ARG A 43 0.33 9.03 11.94
C ARG A 43 1.31 9.56 12.98
N GLY A 44 2.51 9.01 13.02
CA GLY A 44 3.55 9.39 13.99
C GLY A 44 3.43 8.72 15.36
N ALA A 45 2.33 8.02 15.66
CA ALA A 45 2.20 7.27 16.92
C ALA A 45 3.05 5.99 16.93
N ILE A 46 3.26 5.39 15.75
CA ILE A 46 4.14 4.23 15.57
C ILE A 46 5.04 4.43 14.35
N ALA A 47 6.17 3.73 14.32
CA ALA A 47 7.04 3.70 13.15
C ALA A 47 6.31 3.12 11.93
N ALA A 48 6.52 3.70 10.74
CA ALA A 48 5.88 3.22 9.51
C ALA A 48 6.24 1.76 9.17
N SER A 49 7.39 1.27 9.64
CA SER A 49 7.80 -0.13 9.53
C SER A 49 7.04 -1.09 10.45
N ALA A 50 6.43 -0.57 11.52
CA ALA A 50 5.66 -1.35 12.49
C ALA A 50 4.16 -1.41 12.16
N VAL A 51 3.73 -0.70 11.10
CA VAL A 51 2.35 -0.69 10.62
C VAL A 51 2.03 -2.04 9.99
N SER A 52 1.15 -2.79 10.62
CA SER A 52 0.65 -4.07 10.13
C SER A 52 -0.83 -4.19 10.49
N ALA A 53 -1.55 -5.11 9.86
CA ALA A 53 -2.94 -5.41 10.23
C ALA A 53 -3.08 -5.91 11.69
N ALA A 54 -1.99 -6.43 12.30
CA ALA A 54 -1.99 -6.86 13.70
C ALA A 54 -1.94 -5.67 14.67
N ASN A 55 -1.11 -4.66 14.37
CA ASN A 55 -0.90 -3.51 15.25
C ASN A 55 -1.84 -2.34 14.95
N CYS A 56 -2.32 -2.24 13.70
CA CYS A 56 -3.19 -1.20 13.21
C CYS A 56 -4.45 -1.83 12.64
N GLN A 57 -5.50 -1.80 13.45
CA GLN A 57 -6.79 -2.34 13.05
C GLN A 57 -7.40 -1.48 11.95
N LEU A 58 -8.02 -2.13 10.98
CA LEU A 58 -8.77 -1.44 9.93
C LEU A 58 -9.99 -0.75 10.56
N THR A 59 -10.24 0.51 10.21
CA THR A 59 -11.44 1.21 10.65
C THR A 59 -12.67 0.62 9.94
N PRO A 60 -13.68 0.13 10.67
CA PRO A 60 -14.92 -0.37 10.07
C PRO A 60 -15.56 0.72 9.20
N ASN A 61 -15.89 0.39 7.95
CA ASN A 61 -16.43 1.34 6.97
C ASN A 61 -15.59 2.61 6.75
N GLY A 62 -14.29 2.59 7.11
CA GLY A 62 -13.36 3.67 6.84
C GLY A 62 -13.10 3.85 5.34
N ASN A 63 -12.42 4.96 4.99
CA ASN A 63 -12.09 5.22 3.60
C ASN A 63 -11.19 4.11 3.06
N ARG A 64 -11.42 3.76 1.80
CA ARG A 64 -10.62 2.80 1.07
C ARG A 64 -10.05 3.47 -0.17
N VAL A 65 -8.89 3.01 -0.60
CA VAL A 65 -8.18 3.56 -1.74
C VAL A 65 -7.42 2.45 -2.43
N LEU A 66 -7.53 2.41 -3.75
CA LEU A 66 -6.79 1.49 -4.60
C LEU A 66 -5.50 2.19 -5.04
N TYR A 67 -4.36 1.63 -4.65
CA TYR A 67 -3.05 2.07 -5.10
C TYR A 67 -2.46 1.08 -6.08
N ASN A 68 -1.74 1.60 -7.07
CA ASN A 68 -0.80 0.85 -7.86
C ASN A 68 0.59 1.00 -7.21
N VAL A 69 1.17 -0.13 -6.81
CA VAL A 69 2.49 -0.23 -6.20
C VAL A 69 3.39 -0.99 -7.17
N GLN A 70 4.37 -0.28 -7.71
CA GLN A 70 5.42 -0.86 -8.53
C GLN A 70 6.68 -1.03 -7.68
N SER A 71 7.20 -2.24 -7.59
CA SER A 71 8.53 -2.53 -7.03
C SER A 71 9.46 -2.96 -8.15
N TYR A 72 10.49 -2.17 -8.41
CA TYR A 72 11.55 -2.51 -9.33
C TYR A 72 12.78 -2.98 -8.56
N SER A 73 13.14 -4.25 -8.74
CA SER A 73 14.22 -4.91 -8.02
C SER A 73 15.35 -5.34 -8.97
N ARG A 74 16.58 -5.08 -8.57
CA ARG A 74 17.81 -5.62 -9.19
C ARG A 74 18.65 -6.25 -8.09
N PRO A 75 18.44 -7.55 -7.80
CA PRO A 75 19.07 -8.20 -6.64
C PRO A 75 20.60 -8.17 -6.67
N TRP A 76 21.20 -8.27 -7.86
CA TRP A 76 22.66 -8.22 -8.05
C TRP A 76 23.29 -6.86 -7.73
N GLU A 77 22.48 -5.79 -7.71
CA GLU A 77 22.89 -4.44 -7.31
C GLU A 77 22.44 -4.07 -5.90
N ASN A 78 21.78 -5.00 -5.17
CA ASN A 78 21.09 -4.72 -3.90
C ASN A 78 20.17 -3.49 -4.01
N TYR A 79 19.45 -3.38 -5.13
CA TYR A 79 18.64 -2.22 -5.47
C TYR A 79 17.16 -2.57 -5.46
N GLU A 80 16.36 -1.77 -4.77
CA GLU A 80 14.91 -1.81 -4.81
C GLU A 80 14.34 -0.39 -4.85
N GLN A 81 13.43 -0.14 -5.79
CA GLN A 81 12.73 1.13 -5.92
C GLN A 81 11.23 0.90 -5.90
N PHE A 82 10.52 1.68 -5.09
CA PHE A 82 9.07 1.66 -5.03
C PHE A 82 8.49 2.92 -5.67
N THR A 83 7.56 2.73 -6.60
CA THR A 83 6.70 3.79 -7.14
C THR A 83 5.27 3.51 -6.72
N VAL A 84 4.62 4.46 -6.05
CA VAL A 84 3.24 4.32 -5.58
C VAL A 84 2.40 5.39 -6.26
N THR A 85 1.35 4.97 -6.94
CA THR A 85 0.39 5.89 -7.60
C THR A 85 -1.03 5.59 -7.13
N LYS A 86 -1.78 6.65 -6.81
CA LYS A 86 -3.20 6.53 -6.44
C LYS A 86 -4.01 6.24 -7.71
N ILE A 87 -4.72 5.12 -7.74
CA ILE A 87 -5.65 4.82 -8.84
C ILE A 87 -6.97 5.56 -8.58
N ARG A 88 -7.64 5.25 -7.46
CA ARG A 88 -8.91 5.86 -7.07
C ARG A 88 -9.26 5.60 -5.61
N ASP A 89 -10.16 6.42 -5.07
CA ASP A 89 -10.88 6.08 -3.84
C ASP A 89 -11.93 4.99 -4.11
N VAL A 90 -12.26 4.23 -3.07
CA VAL A 90 -13.12 3.06 -3.11
C VAL A 90 -14.18 3.21 -2.04
N ALA A 91 -15.46 3.01 -2.40
CA ALA A 91 -16.53 3.11 -1.43
C ALA A 91 -16.49 1.94 -0.42
N PRO A 92 -16.88 2.15 0.86
CA PRO A 92 -17.04 1.07 1.80
C PRO A 92 -18.01 0.00 1.26
N GLY A 93 -17.56 -1.25 1.20
CA GLY A 93 -18.37 -2.38 0.72
C GLY A 93 -18.37 -2.62 -0.79
N GLU A 94 -17.72 -1.77 -1.58
CA GLU A 94 -17.51 -2.02 -3.01
C GLU A 94 -16.69 -3.31 -3.23
N LEU A 95 -17.17 -4.20 -4.11
CA LEU A 95 -16.45 -5.40 -4.51
C LEU A 95 -15.44 -5.05 -5.60
N ILE A 96 -14.17 -5.39 -5.34
CA ILE A 96 -13.02 -5.18 -6.25
C ILE A 96 -12.29 -6.51 -6.44
#